data_AF-A0A7S0VB39-F1
#
_entry.id   AF-A0A7S0VB39-F1
#
_cell.length_a   1.000
_cell.length_b   1.000
_cell.length_c   1.000
_cell.angle_alpha   90.00
_cell.angle_beta   90.00
_cell.angle_gamma   90.00
#
_symmetry.space_group_name_H-M   'P 1'
#
loop_
_entity.id
_entity.type
_entity.pdbx_description
1 polymer ?
#
loop_
_entity_poly.entity_id
_entity_poly.type
_entity_poly.pdbx_seq_one_letter_code
_entity_poly.pdbx_strand_id
1 'polypeptide(L)'
;RQQGVFMTLAIGLHNIPEGLAVALVSVPRGESPTRACLWAVASSLPQPLVAVPSFYFVEIFSFLLPIGLGCAAGTMLWMVVAELLPDALKEAPSELVGLVTTVAIMGQLGMQVALKDYV
;
A
#
# COMPACT_ATOMS: atom_id res chain seq x y z
N ARG A 1 16.76 -11.31 -10.23
CA ARG A 1 16.57 -12.29 -9.13
C ARG A 1 16.82 -11.66 -7.74
N GLN A 2 17.92 -10.93 -7.50
CA GLN A 2 18.16 -10.23 -6.22
C GLN A 2 17.11 -9.15 -5.86
N GLN A 3 16.62 -8.38 -6.84
CA GLN A 3 15.58 -7.36 -6.60
C GLN A 3 14.21 -7.92 -6.16
N GLY A 4 13.94 -9.21 -6.39
CA GLY A 4 12.65 -9.81 -6.05
C GLY A 4 12.42 -9.90 -4.54
N VAL A 5 13.44 -10.32 -3.79
CA VAL A 5 13.38 -10.42 -2.32
C VAL A 5 13.18 -9.03 -1.69
N PHE A 6 13.93 -8.04 -2.17
CA PHE A 6 13.73 -6.65 -1.76
C PHE A 6 12.30 -6.19 -2.01
N MET A 7 11.78 -6.40 -3.23
CA MET A 7 10.44 -5.95 -3.59
C MET A 7 9.35 -6.66 -2.78
N THR A 8 9.50 -7.97 -2.53
CA THR A 8 8.58 -8.73 -1.68
C THR A 8 8.56 -8.21 -0.24
N LEU A 9 9.74 -7.93 0.34
CA LEU A 9 9.83 -7.35 1.69
C LEU A 9 9.25 -5.93 1.73
N ALA A 10 9.56 -5.09 0.74
CA ALA A 10 9.06 -3.73 0.66
C ALA A 10 7.53 -3.68 0.52
N ILE A 11 6.94 -4.51 -0.35
CA ILE A 11 5.48 -4.62 -0.51
C ILE A 11 4.85 -5.19 0.77
N GLY A 12 5.43 -6.25 1.34
CA GLY A 12 4.92 -6.85 2.58
C GLY A 12 4.88 -5.86 3.75
N LEU A 13 5.91 -5.03 3.91
CA LEU A 13 5.95 -3.99 4.92
C LEU A 13 4.97 -2.85 4.64
N HIS A 14 4.77 -2.48 3.37
CA HIS A 14 3.78 -1.47 2.96
C HIS A 14 2.34 -1.91 3.26
N ASN A 15 2.05 -3.20 3.12
CA ASN A 15 0.72 -3.75 3.38
C ASN A 15 0.28 -3.68 4.86
N ILE A 16 1.22 -3.52 5.81
CA ILE A 16 0.88 -3.39 7.23
C ILE A 16 0.14 -2.07 7.51
N PRO A 17 0.68 -0.89 7.14
CA PRO A 17 -0.06 0.37 7.17
C PRO A 17 -1.39 0.32 6.41
N GLU A 18 -1.42 -0.29 5.23
CA GLU A 18 -2.62 -0.39 4.40
C GLU A 18 -3.72 -1.23 5.09
N GLY A 19 -3.38 -2.41 5.58
CA GLY A 19 -4.30 -3.28 6.31
C GLY A 19 -4.81 -2.65 7.61
N LEU A 20 -3.94 -1.92 8.32
CA LEU A 20 -4.35 -1.16 9.51
C LEU A 20 -5.33 -0.04 9.15
N ALA A 21 -5.09 0.69 8.05
CA ALA A 21 -6.00 1.74 7.59
C ALA A 21 -7.39 1.16 7.23
N VAL A 22 -7.45 0.04 6.52
CA VAL A 22 -8.71 -0.66 6.19
C VAL A 22 -9.46 -1.08 7.46
N ALA A 23 -8.76 -1.66 8.43
CA ALA A 23 -9.37 -2.06 9.69
C ALA A 23 -9.88 -0.84 10.49
N LEU A 24 -9.09 0.24 10.59
CA LEU A 24 -9.44 1.45 11.33
C LEU A 24 -10.61 2.21 10.71
N VAL A 25 -10.79 2.17 9.39
CA VAL A 25 -11.97 2.78 8.72
C VAL A 25 -13.24 1.93 8.92
N SER A 26 -13.08 0.62 9.13
CA SER A 26 -14.20 -0.30 9.34
C SER A 26 -14.79 -0.22 10.76
N VAL A 27 -13.96 -0.02 11.79
CA VAL A 27 -14.40 0.01 13.20
C VAL A 27 -15.44 1.11 13.51
N PRO A 28 -15.27 2.38 13.08
CA PRO A 28 -16.27 3.44 13.27
C PRO A 28 -17.61 3.15 12.59
N ARG A 29 -17.64 2.25 11.60
CA ARG A 29 -18.85 1.82 10.90
C ARG A 29 -19.63 0.72 11.65
N GLY A 30 -19.20 0.37 12.87
CA GLY A 30 -19.87 -0.59 13.75
C GLY A 30 -19.37 -2.03 13.63
N GLU A 31 -18.29 -2.28 12.89
CA GLU A 31 -17.68 -3.60 12.80
C GLU A 31 -16.84 -3.93 14.04
N SER A 32 -16.96 -5.18 14.53
CA SER A 32 -16.11 -5.65 15.64
C SER A 32 -14.64 -5.70 15.22
N PRO A 33 -13.66 -5.49 16.13
CA PRO A 33 -12.23 -5.49 15.79
C PRO A 33 -11.76 -6.75 15.05
N THR A 34 -12.32 -7.92 15.40
CA THR A 34 -12.01 -9.20 14.74
C THR A 34 -12.52 -9.23 13.29
N ARG A 35 -13.74 -8.74 13.03
CA ARG A 35 -14.28 -8.63 11.67
C ARG A 35 -13.54 -7.57 10.85
N ALA A 36 -13.20 -6.43 11.44
CA ALA A 36 -12.38 -5.40 10.79
C ALA A 36 -11.01 -5.96 10.37
N CYS A 37 -10.37 -6.75 11.22
CA CYS A 37 -9.13 -7.46 10.88
C CYS A 37 -9.35 -8.49 9.75
N LEU A 38 -10.45 -9.24 9.80
CA LEU A 38 -10.78 -10.22 8.76
C LEU A 38 -10.99 -9.54 7.40
N TRP A 39 -11.67 -8.39 7.39
CA TRP A 39 -11.87 -7.58 6.19
C TRP A 39 -10.56 -7.03 5.64
N ALA A 40 -9.64 -6.58 6.50
CA ALA A 40 -8.32 -6.13 6.08
C ALA A 40 -7.47 -7.26 5.44
N VAL A 41 -7.56 -8.48 5.97
CA VAL A 41 -6.90 -9.65 5.35
C VAL A 41 -7.59 -9.99 4.03
N ALA A 42 -8.92 -10.01 4.00
CA ALA A 42 -9.69 -10.33 2.80
C ALA A 42 -9.45 -9.33 1.66
N SER A 43 -9.31 -8.04 1.96
CA SER A 43 -9.00 -7.01 0.96
C SER A 43 -7.57 -7.14 0.41
N SER A 44 -6.67 -7.76 1.15
CA SER A 44 -5.27 -7.99 0.75
C SER A 44 -5.06 -9.28 -0.04
N LEU A 45 -5.99 -10.25 0.04
CA LEU A 45 -5.93 -11.53 -0.69
C LEU A 45 -5.75 -11.41 -2.22
N PRO A 46 -6.31 -10.42 -2.93
CA PRO A 46 -6.09 -10.26 -4.36
C PRO A 46 -4.60 -10.13 -4.73
N GLN A 47 -3.76 -9.51 -3.88
CA GLN A 47 -2.34 -9.29 -4.18
C GLN A 47 -1.56 -10.61 -4.39
N PRO A 48 -1.54 -11.59 -3.44
CA PRO A 48 -0.86 -12.86 -3.67
C PRO A 48 -1.55 -13.75 -4.71
N LEU A 49 -2.88 -13.66 -4.85
CA LEU A 49 -3.62 -14.44 -5.84
C LEU A 49 -3.29 -14.02 -7.28
N VAL A 50 -3.17 -12.72 -7.52
CA VAL A 50 -2.86 -12.18 -8.85
C VAL A 50 -1.35 -12.18 -9.14
N ALA A 51 -0.49 -12.21 -8.11
CA ALA A 51 0.96 -12.21 -8.28
C ALA A 51 1.49 -13.34 -9.19
N VAL A 52 0.96 -14.57 -9.04
CA VAL A 52 1.41 -15.72 -9.85
C VAL A 52 0.99 -15.60 -11.32
N PRO A 53 -0.29 -15.33 -11.65
CA PRO A 53 -0.69 -15.00 -13.03
C PRO A 53 0.09 -13.81 -13.62
N SER A 54 0.31 -12.75 -12.84
CA SER A 54 1.06 -11.57 -13.29
C SER A 54 2.52 -11.91 -13.60
N PHE A 55 3.17 -12.81 -12.85
CA PHE A 55 4.52 -13.26 -13.15
C PHE A 55 4.61 -13.89 -14.54
N TYR A 56 3.73 -14.86 -14.84
CA TYR A 56 3.68 -15.50 -16.17
C TYR A 56 3.30 -14.52 -17.28
N PHE A 57 2.39 -13.58 -16.99
CA PHE A 57 1.99 -12.56 -17.96
C PHE A 57 3.16 -11.64 -18.32
N VAL A 58 3.95 -11.19 -17.33
CA VAL A 58 5.11 -10.32 -17.56
C VAL A 58 6.23 -11.04 -18.31
N GLU A 59 6.38 -12.36 -18.11
CA GLU A 59 7.36 -13.17 -18.85
C GLU A 59 7.05 -13.17 -20.36
N ILE A 60 5.78 -13.15 -20.73
CA ILE A 60 5.32 -13.13 -22.13
C ILE A 60 5.25 -11.70 -22.69
N PHE A 61 4.86 -10.71 -21.87
CA PHE A 61 4.55 -9.34 -22.28
C PHE A 61 5.40 -8.28 -21.56
N SER A 62 6.71 -8.50 -21.51
CA SER A 62 7.64 -7.60 -20.79
C SER A 62 7.62 -6.15 -21.32
N PHE A 63 7.27 -5.94 -22.59
CA PHE A 63 7.12 -4.59 -23.17
C PHE A 63 5.91 -3.81 -22.61
N LEU A 64 4.91 -4.50 -22.05
CA LEU A 64 3.76 -3.88 -21.39
C LEU A 64 4.02 -3.54 -19.93
N LEU A 65 5.09 -4.08 -19.33
CA LEU A 65 5.42 -3.88 -17.93
C LEU A 65 5.52 -2.39 -17.55
N PRO A 66 6.20 -1.50 -18.32
CA PRO A 66 6.28 -0.08 -17.97
C PRO A 66 4.91 0.61 -17.98
N ILE A 67 4.02 0.20 -18.89
CA ILE A 67 2.66 0.73 -18.99
C ILE A 67 1.85 0.29 -17.76
N GLY A 68 1.93 -0.99 -17.39
CA GLY A 68 1.26 -1.53 -16.21
C GLY A 68 1.75 -0.87 -14.91
N LEU A 69 3.06 -0.67 -14.77
CA LEU A 69 3.65 0.05 -13.63
C LEU A 69 3.20 1.51 -13.58
N GLY A 70 3.15 2.18 -14.73
CA GLY A 70 2.63 3.56 -14.83
C GLY A 70 1.16 3.66 -14.44
N CYS A 71 0.32 2.73 -14.89
CA CYS A 71 -1.08 2.65 -14.49
C CYS A 71 -1.23 2.43 -12.98
N ALA A 72 -0.49 1.48 -12.39
CA ALA A 72 -0.53 1.20 -10.96
C ALA A 72 -0.11 2.43 -10.13
N ALA A 73 0.99 3.10 -10.53
CA ALA A 73 1.45 4.31 -9.87
C ALA A 73 0.40 5.44 -9.95
N GLY A 74 -0.23 5.63 -11.11
CA GLY A 74 -1.29 6.62 -11.31
C GLY A 74 -2.51 6.36 -10.44
N THR A 75 -2.96 5.11 -10.35
CA THR A 75 -4.10 4.73 -9.50
C THR A 75 -3.81 4.99 -8.02
N MET A 76 -2.62 4.64 -7.52
CA MET A 76 -2.24 4.91 -6.13
C MET A 76 -2.14 6.40 -5.83
N LEU A 77 -1.61 7.20 -6.76
CA LEU A 77 -1.53 8.65 -6.59
C LEU A 77 -2.94 9.27 -6.54
N TRP A 78 -3.85 8.84 -7.42
CA TRP A 78 -5.24 9.30 -7.40
C TRP A 78 -5.94 8.93 -6.09
N MET A 79 -5.82 7.67 -5.63
CA MET A 79 -6.40 7.22 -4.36
C MET A 79 -5.94 8.11 -3.19
N VAL A 80 -4.65 8.43 -3.13
CA VAL A 80 -4.11 9.28 -2.05
C VAL A 80 -4.64 10.71 -2.14
N VAL A 81 -4.59 11.34 -3.32
CA VAL A 81 -4.89 12.77 -3.50
C VAL A 81 -6.40 13.04 -3.51
N ALA A 82 -7.19 12.19 -4.13
CA ALA A 82 -8.61 12.40 -4.36
C ALA A 82 -9.50 11.81 -3.26
N GLU A 83 -9.04 10.77 -2.55
CA GLU A 83 -9.87 10.05 -1.57
C GLU A 83 -9.28 10.16 -0.16
N LEU A 84 -8.08 9.59 0.08
CA LEU A 84 -7.54 9.43 1.43
C LEU A 84 -7.20 10.77 2.11
N LEU A 85 -6.49 11.67 1.42
CA LEU A 85 -6.09 12.94 2.01
C LEU A 85 -7.28 13.88 2.27
N PRO A 86 -8.25 14.04 1.35
CA PRO A 86 -9.47 14.79 1.62
C PRO A 86 -10.29 14.22 2.78
N ASP A 87 -10.39 12.89 2.91
CA ASP A 87 -11.12 12.27 4.03
C ASP A 87 -10.41 12.50 5.37
N ALA A 88 -9.08 12.37 5.42
CA ALA A 88 -8.32 12.67 6.64
C ALA A 88 -8.49 14.13 7.09
N LEU A 89 -8.53 15.07 6.15
CA LEU A 89 -8.73 16.50 6.43
C LEU A 89 -10.15 16.87 6.89
N LYS A 90 -11.14 16.00 6.69
CA LYS A 90 -12.50 16.19 7.24
C LYS A 90 -12.56 15.82 8.72
N GLU A 91 -11.76 14.84 9.13
CA GLU A 91 -11.81 14.27 10.48
C GLU A 91 -10.80 14.91 11.44
N ALA A 92 -9.74 15.55 10.92
CA ALA A 92 -8.65 16.11 11.74
C ALA A 92 -8.09 17.45 11.21
N PRO A 93 -7.45 18.27 12.07
CA PRO A 93 -6.81 19.52 11.66
C PRO A 93 -5.73 19.31 10.61
N SER A 94 -5.65 20.23 9.64
CA SER A 94 -4.71 20.15 8.51
C SER A 94 -3.24 20.08 8.94
N GLU A 95 -2.88 20.76 10.02
CA GLU A 95 -1.53 20.75 10.61
C GLU A 95 -1.14 19.35 11.10
N LEU A 96 -2.06 18.66 11.80
CA LEU A 96 -1.83 17.31 12.30
C LEU A 96 -1.74 16.30 11.17
N VAL A 97 -2.67 16.38 10.20
CA VAL A 97 -2.66 15.51 9.01
C VAL A 97 -1.37 15.69 8.22
N GLY A 98 -0.94 16.94 8.00
CA GLY A 98 0.31 17.26 7.32
C GLY A 98 1.54 16.74 8.06
N LEU A 99 1.60 16.89 9.38
CA LEU A 99 2.69 16.38 10.22
C LEU A 99 2.78 14.85 10.14
N VAL A 100 1.67 14.15 10.38
CA VAL A 100 1.63 12.67 10.38
C VAL A 100 1.98 12.13 9.00
N THR A 101 1.46 12.75 7.93
CA THR A 101 1.79 12.36 6.54
C THR A 101 3.29 12.53 6.27
N THR A 102 3.87 13.65 6.69
CA THR A 102 5.32 13.90 6.51
C THR A 102 6.17 12.88 7.28
N VAL A 103 5.83 12.62 8.55
CA VAL A 103 6.52 11.62 9.37
C VAL A 103 6.39 10.22 8.75
N ALA A 104 5.21 9.85 8.25
CA ALA A 104 4.98 8.56 7.60
C ALA A 104 5.81 8.40 6.32
N ILE A 105 5.88 9.45 5.48
CA ILE A 105 6.74 9.46 4.27
C ILE A 105 8.21 9.29 4.66
N MET A 106 8.68 10.02 5.68
CA MET A 106 10.06 9.92 6.16
C MET A 106 10.36 8.53 6.74
N GLY A 107 9.43 7.94 7.47
CA GLY A 107 9.54 6.57 7.98
C GLY A 107 9.63 5.55 6.85
N GLN A 108 8.78 5.68 5.83
CA GLN A 108 8.78 4.79 4.67
C GLN A 108 10.06 4.94 3.84
N LEU A 109 10.55 6.16 3.65
CA LEU A 109 11.81 6.42 2.96
C LEU A 109 13.00 5.85 3.75
N GLY A 110 13.02 6.05 5.08
CA GLY A 110 14.04 5.49 5.96
C GLY A 110 14.07 3.96 5.90
N MET A 111 12.89 3.32 5.88
CA MET A 111 12.75 1.88 5.69
C MET A 111 13.31 1.43 4.34
N GLN A 112 13.00 2.13 3.24
CA GLN A 112 13.53 1.81 1.91
C GLN A 112 15.05 1.92 1.85
N VAL A 113 15.62 2.98 2.43
CA VAL A 113 17.07 3.18 2.50
C VAL A 113 17.71 2.07 3.33
N ALA A 114 17.18 1.79 4.52
CA ALA A 114 17.72 0.74 5.38
C ALA A 114 17.72 -0.63 4.69
N LEU A 115 16.64 -0.99 3.98
CA LEU A 115 16.53 -2.27 3.28
C LEU A 115 17.41 -2.35 2.03
N LYS A 116 17.77 -1.22 1.42
CA LYS A 116 18.60 -1.17 0.20
C LYS A 116 20.01 -1.73 0.45
N ASP A 117 20.52 -1.64 1.68
CA ASP A 117 21.87 -2.10 2.03
C ASP A 117 21.92 -3.61 2.37
N TYR A 118 20.77 -4.28 2.57
CA TYR A 118 20.70 -5.69 2.94
C TYR A 118 20.38 -6.65 1.77
N VAL A 119 20.07 -6.14 0.57
CA VAL A 119 19.64 -6.94 -0.60
C VAL A 119 20.31 -6.47 -1.89
#